data_AF-A0A934WW88-F1
#
_entry.id   AF-A0A934WW88-F1
#
_cell.length_a   1.000
_cell.length_b   1.000
_cell.length_c   1.000
_cell.angle_alpha   90.00
_cell.angle_beta   90.00
_cell.angle_gamma   90.00
#
_symmetry.space_group_name_H-M   'P 1'
#
loop_
_entity.id
_entity.type
_entity.pdbx_description
1 polymer ?
#
loop_
_entity_poly.entity_id
_entity_poly.type
_entity_poly.pdbx_seq_one_letter_code
_entity_poly.pdbx_strand_id
1 'polypeptide(L)'
;MRQLKISKQITNRESQSLDKYLQEIGKVDLLTPDEEVDLAVRIKQGDQLALEKLTKANLRFVVSVAKQYQNQGLSLGDLINEGNLGLIKAAQRFDETRGFKFISYAVWWIRQSILQALAEQSRIVRLPLNRVGSLNKISKTFSALEQKFEREPSPDELAEVLEVTANEVVDTMKISGRHVSMDAPFVQGEENSLLDVLENDGEESPDDELMNDSLRREVQRALSTLTQREADVITLYFGLNGEHSMTLEEIGEKFNLTRERVRQIKEKAIRRLRHTSRSKALKPYLG
;
A
#
# COMPACT_ATOMS: atom_id res chain seq x y z
N MET A 1 -5.51 -37.45 -23.45
CA MET A 1 -4.28 -36.65 -23.67
C MET A 1 -4.63 -35.19 -23.45
N ARG A 2 -4.18 -34.58 -22.35
CA ARG A 2 -4.49 -33.17 -22.03
C ARG A 2 -3.72 -32.27 -23.00
N GLN A 3 -4.42 -31.37 -23.68
CA GLN A 3 -3.81 -30.34 -24.53
C GLN A 3 -2.94 -29.42 -23.66
N LEU A 4 -1.63 -29.42 -23.93
CA LEU A 4 -0.71 -28.41 -23.44
C LEU A 4 -1.06 -27.09 -24.13
N LYS A 5 -1.82 -26.23 -23.46
CA LYS A 5 -1.95 -24.82 -23.85
C LYS A 5 -0.62 -24.15 -23.53
N ILE A 6 0.22 -23.98 -24.56
CA ILE A 6 1.39 -23.11 -24.50
C ILE A 6 0.84 -21.69 -24.40
N SER A 7 0.68 -21.20 -23.17
CA SER A 7 0.54 -19.77 -22.96
C SER A 7 1.82 -19.15 -23.54
N LYS A 8 1.65 -18.17 -24.44
CA LYS A 8 2.76 -17.31 -24.83
C LYS A 8 3.16 -16.57 -23.55
N GLN A 9 4.06 -17.16 -22.77
CA GLN A 9 4.89 -16.43 -21.83
C GLN A 9 5.38 -15.22 -22.60
N ILE A 10 5.10 -14.04 -22.07
CA ILE A 10 5.57 -12.76 -22.56
C ILE A 10 7.09 -12.91 -22.75
N THR A 11 7.50 -13.18 -23.98
CA THR A 11 8.86 -13.57 -24.31
C THR A 11 9.77 -12.39 -24.06
N ASN A 12 10.50 -12.44 -22.94
CA ASN A 12 11.93 -12.21 -22.80
C ASN A 12 12.56 -11.00 -23.52
N ARG A 13 11.81 -9.93 -23.77
CA ARG A 13 12.31 -8.71 -24.43
C ARG A 13 13.32 -7.96 -23.59
N GLU A 14 13.11 -7.92 -22.26
CA GLU A 14 14.07 -7.32 -21.33
C GLU A 14 15.42 -8.02 -21.34
N SER A 15 15.44 -9.36 -21.40
CA SER A 15 16.68 -10.13 -21.55
C SER A 15 17.39 -9.74 -22.84
N GLN A 16 16.67 -9.66 -23.97
CA GLN A 16 17.31 -9.31 -25.25
C GLN A 16 17.87 -7.88 -25.26
N SER A 17 17.20 -6.91 -24.65
CA SER A 17 17.73 -5.54 -24.51
C SER A 17 18.93 -5.47 -23.57
N LEU A 18 18.86 -6.21 -22.45
CA LEU A 18 19.95 -6.28 -21.48
C LEU A 18 21.18 -6.97 -22.09
N ASP A 19 20.99 -8.05 -22.83
CA ASP A 19 22.07 -8.77 -23.50
C ASP A 19 22.78 -7.89 -24.53
N LYS A 20 22.04 -7.10 -25.31
CA LYS A 20 22.61 -6.09 -26.22
C LYS A 20 23.40 -5.04 -25.45
N TYR A 21 22.85 -4.51 -24.35
CA TYR A 21 23.54 -3.54 -23.50
C TYR A 21 24.86 -4.12 -22.95
N LEU A 22 24.84 -5.35 -22.44
CA LEU A 22 26.04 -6.04 -21.92
C LEU A 22 27.10 -6.25 -23.00
N GLN A 23 26.70 -6.54 -24.24
CA GLN A 23 27.61 -6.64 -25.38
C GLN A 23 28.22 -5.28 -25.76
N GLU A 24 27.43 -4.20 -25.75
CA GLU A 24 27.91 -2.86 -26.10
C GLU A 24 28.92 -2.33 -25.08
N ILE A 25 28.63 -2.44 -23.78
CA ILE A 25 29.57 -2.02 -22.73
C ILE A 25 30.83 -2.89 -22.69
N GLY A 26 30.76 -4.13 -23.18
CA GLY A 26 31.90 -5.05 -23.28
C GLY A 26 32.92 -4.63 -24.34
N LYS A 27 32.52 -3.83 -25.34
CA LYS A 27 33.39 -3.32 -26.41
C LYS A 27 34.19 -2.09 -26.00
N VAL A 28 33.86 -1.46 -24.87
CA VAL A 28 34.56 -0.27 -24.39
C VAL A 28 35.85 -0.67 -23.68
N ASP A 29 36.96 -0.08 -24.11
CA ASP A 29 38.27 -0.32 -23.53
C ASP A 29 38.36 0.19 -22.08
N LEU A 30 39.18 -0.49 -21.28
CA LEU A 30 39.48 -0.09 -19.92
C LEU A 30 40.45 1.10 -19.93
N LEU A 31 40.21 2.07 -19.06
CA LEU A 31 41.09 3.21 -18.90
C LEU A 31 42.33 2.85 -18.08
N THR A 32 43.45 3.45 -18.44
CA THR A 32 44.65 3.45 -17.61
C THR A 32 44.55 4.48 -16.49
N PRO A 33 45.31 4.32 -15.38
CA PRO A 33 45.30 5.29 -14.28
C PRO A 33 45.63 6.73 -14.72
N ASP A 34 46.56 6.89 -15.66
CA ASP A 34 46.95 8.22 -16.16
C ASP A 34 45.82 8.87 -16.98
N GLU A 35 45.09 8.08 -17.78
CA GLU A 35 43.91 8.55 -18.51
C GLU A 35 42.75 8.91 -17.56
N GLU A 36 42.57 8.19 -16.45
CA GLU A 36 41.56 8.55 -15.44
C GLU A 36 41.83 9.94 -14.87
N VAL A 37 43.10 10.27 -14.62
CA VAL A 37 43.52 11.59 -14.10
C VAL A 37 43.29 12.69 -15.13
N ASP A 38 43.69 12.50 -16.39
CA ASP A 38 43.46 13.48 -17.47
C ASP A 38 41.96 13.76 -17.65
N LEU A 39 41.14 12.70 -17.68
CA LEU A 39 39.70 12.84 -17.80
C LEU A 39 39.09 13.55 -16.58
N ALA A 40 39.55 13.27 -15.36
CA ALA A 40 39.07 13.94 -14.16
C ALA A 40 39.33 15.45 -14.19
N VAL A 41 40.53 15.87 -14.62
CA VAL A 41 40.88 17.29 -14.76
C VAL A 41 39.97 17.98 -15.79
N ARG A 42 39.73 17.34 -16.93
CA ARG A 42 38.83 17.86 -17.98
C ARG A 42 37.38 17.93 -17.52
N ILE A 43 36.91 16.95 -16.75
CA ILE A 43 35.56 16.94 -16.16
C ILE A 43 35.39 18.13 -15.20
N LYS A 44 36.40 18.44 -14.38
CA LYS A 44 36.37 19.64 -13.50
C LYS A 44 36.28 20.95 -14.29
N GLN A 45 36.80 20.98 -15.52
CA GLN A 45 36.69 22.12 -16.45
C GLN A 45 35.33 22.16 -17.18
N GLY A 46 34.43 21.21 -16.95
CA GLY A 46 33.11 21.13 -17.56
C GLY A 46 33.04 20.36 -18.88
N ASP A 47 34.07 19.57 -19.22
CA ASP A 47 34.09 18.75 -20.44
C ASP A 47 33.14 17.55 -20.34
N GLN A 48 32.03 17.63 -21.07
CA GLN A 48 31.00 16.58 -21.09
C GLN A 48 31.44 15.32 -21.85
N LEU A 49 32.32 15.45 -22.86
CA LEU A 49 32.86 14.29 -23.57
C LEU A 49 33.80 13.48 -22.68
N ALA A 50 34.57 14.15 -21.84
CA ALA A 50 35.42 13.49 -20.85
C ALA A 50 34.58 12.72 -19.81
N LEU A 51 33.47 13.31 -19.35
CA LEU A 51 32.51 12.65 -18.45
C LEU A 51 31.92 11.39 -19.07
N GLU A 52 31.48 11.47 -20.32
CA GLU A 52 30.95 10.31 -21.05
C GLU A 52 31.99 9.21 -21.22
N LYS A 53 33.25 9.57 -21.57
CA LYS A 53 34.32 8.59 -21.74
C LYS A 53 34.64 7.88 -20.41
N LEU A 54 34.76 8.63 -19.31
CA LEU A 54 35.02 8.07 -17.98
C LEU A 54 33.89 7.15 -17.50
N THR A 55 32.64 7.56 -17.71
CA THR A 55 31.47 6.78 -17.31
C THR A 55 31.31 5.52 -18.15
N LYS A 56 31.42 5.60 -19.49
CA LYS A 56 31.32 4.45 -20.40
C LYS A 56 32.35 3.37 -20.09
N ALA A 57 33.59 3.74 -19.80
CA ALA A 57 34.65 2.79 -19.43
C ALA A 57 34.34 2.01 -18.14
N ASN A 58 33.55 2.59 -17.24
CA ASN A 58 33.25 2.04 -15.92
C ASN A 58 31.85 1.37 -15.82
N LEU A 59 31.06 1.32 -16.90
CA LEU A 59 29.73 0.69 -16.89
C LEU A 59 29.77 -0.80 -16.51
N ARG A 60 30.81 -1.52 -16.95
CA ARG A 60 31.02 -2.94 -16.59
C ARG A 60 31.12 -3.15 -15.09
N PHE A 61 31.72 -2.19 -14.39
CA PHE A 61 31.84 -2.22 -12.94
C PHE A 61 30.49 -2.06 -12.25
N VAL A 62 29.63 -1.15 -12.73
CA VAL A 62 28.27 -0.96 -12.20
C VAL A 62 27.47 -2.26 -12.29
N VAL A 63 27.54 -2.97 -13.42
CA VAL A 63 26.87 -4.28 -13.57
C VAL A 63 27.34 -5.28 -12.52
N SER A 64 28.65 -5.32 -12.21
CA SER A 64 29.19 -6.23 -11.19
C SER A 64 28.67 -5.92 -9.78
N VAL A 65 28.45 -4.63 -9.47
CA VAL A 65 27.87 -4.20 -8.20
C VAL A 65 26.36 -4.47 -8.16
N ALA A 66 25.63 -4.15 -9.23
CA ALA A 66 24.18 -4.34 -9.33
C ALA A 66 23.76 -5.81 -9.20
N LYS A 67 24.57 -6.75 -9.72
CA LYS A 67 24.35 -8.20 -9.56
C LYS A 67 24.23 -8.65 -8.11
N GLN A 68 24.89 -7.97 -7.17
CA GLN A 68 24.82 -8.29 -5.73
C GLN A 68 23.45 -7.98 -5.11
N TYR A 69 22.64 -7.15 -5.78
CA TYR A 69 21.35 -6.67 -5.30
C TYR A 69 20.15 -7.25 -6.09
N GLN A 70 20.39 -8.28 -6.90
CA GLN A 70 19.33 -8.97 -7.65
C GLN A 70 18.29 -9.61 -6.72
N ASN A 71 17.07 -9.79 -7.23
CA ASN A 71 15.96 -10.44 -6.54
C ASN A 71 15.45 -9.70 -5.28
N GLN A 72 15.79 -8.41 -5.12
CA GLN A 72 15.32 -7.56 -4.01
C GLN A 72 14.12 -6.68 -4.35
N GLY A 73 13.45 -6.95 -5.48
CA GLY A 73 12.20 -6.27 -5.88
C GLY A 73 12.32 -5.35 -7.10
N LEU A 74 13.52 -5.15 -7.64
CA LEU A 74 13.76 -4.46 -8.92
C LEU A 74 14.41 -5.39 -9.94
N SER A 75 14.17 -5.13 -11.22
CA SER A 75 14.83 -5.86 -12.31
C SER A 75 16.33 -5.55 -12.32
N LEU A 76 17.14 -6.43 -12.90
CA LEU A 76 18.58 -6.15 -13.04
C LEU A 76 18.82 -4.91 -13.91
N GLY A 77 18.00 -4.67 -14.93
CA GLY A 77 18.09 -3.49 -15.78
C GLY A 77 17.90 -2.20 -14.98
N ASP A 78 16.90 -2.16 -14.11
CA ASP A 78 16.62 -1.00 -13.26
C ASP A 78 17.74 -0.75 -12.25
N LEU A 79 18.25 -1.81 -11.61
CA LEU A 79 19.40 -1.70 -10.70
C LEU A 79 20.65 -1.14 -11.40
N ILE A 80 20.90 -1.57 -12.65
CA ILE A 80 22.01 -1.05 -13.46
C ILE A 80 21.79 0.42 -13.79
N ASN A 81 20.57 0.81 -14.21
CA ASN A 81 20.25 2.20 -14.54
C ASN A 81 20.44 3.12 -13.34
N GLU A 82 19.96 2.72 -12.16
CA GLU A 82 20.13 3.47 -10.92
C GLU A 82 21.58 3.52 -10.46
N GLY A 83 22.33 2.43 -10.64
CA GLY A 83 23.77 2.39 -10.42
C GLY A 83 24.54 3.33 -11.36
N ASN A 84 24.14 3.42 -12.63
CA ASN A 84 24.74 4.31 -13.63
C ASN A 84 24.52 5.78 -13.26
N LEU A 85 23.34 6.13 -12.72
CA LEU A 85 23.09 7.47 -12.17
C LEU A 85 24.03 7.78 -11.00
N GLY A 86 24.27 6.81 -10.13
CA GLY A 86 25.28 6.91 -9.06
C GLY A 86 26.70 7.11 -9.59
N LEU A 87 27.08 6.38 -10.63
CA LEU A 87 28.38 6.50 -11.29
C LEU A 87 28.60 7.91 -11.88
N ILE A 88 27.61 8.47 -12.56
CA ILE A 88 27.67 9.83 -13.13
C ILE A 88 27.89 10.87 -12.03
N LYS A 89 27.15 10.76 -10.91
CA LYS A 89 27.33 11.63 -9.73
C LYS A 89 28.73 11.51 -9.14
N ALA A 90 29.28 10.29 -9.09
CA ALA A 90 30.65 10.07 -8.64
C ALA A 90 31.67 10.73 -9.57
N ALA A 91 31.51 10.57 -10.89
CA ALA A 91 32.42 11.13 -11.89
C ALA A 91 32.47 12.66 -11.83
N GLN A 92 31.32 13.33 -11.61
CA GLN A 92 31.26 14.79 -11.45
C GLN A 92 31.95 15.30 -10.18
N ARG A 93 32.03 14.48 -9.13
CA ARG A 93 32.55 14.87 -7.80
C ARG A 93 33.89 14.22 -7.47
N PHE A 94 34.52 13.57 -8.45
CA PHE A 94 35.78 12.87 -8.23
C PHE A 94 36.93 13.88 -8.14
N ASP A 95 37.90 13.57 -7.27
CA ASP A 95 39.05 14.41 -7.01
C ASP A 95 40.33 13.57 -7.14
N GLU A 96 41.03 13.76 -8.25
CA GLU A 96 42.25 13.07 -8.64
C GLU A 96 43.43 13.32 -7.69
N THR A 97 43.43 14.47 -6.99
CA THR A 97 44.54 14.86 -6.09
C THR A 97 44.70 13.95 -4.87
N ARG A 98 43.68 13.12 -4.58
CA ARG A 98 43.65 12.23 -3.41
C ARG A 98 44.42 10.92 -3.60
N GLY A 99 44.89 10.62 -4.81
CA GLY A 99 45.77 9.47 -5.07
C GLY A 99 45.09 8.09 -5.00
N PHE A 100 43.76 8.03 -5.08
CA PHE A 100 43.01 6.77 -5.14
C PHE A 100 42.35 6.60 -6.52
N LYS A 101 42.15 5.35 -6.95
CA LYS A 101 41.48 5.02 -8.21
C LYS A 101 40.03 5.53 -8.20
N PHE A 102 39.52 5.94 -9.37
CA PHE A 102 38.14 6.43 -9.51
C PHE A 102 37.10 5.44 -8.96
N ILE A 103 37.26 4.14 -9.28
CA ILE A 103 36.35 3.08 -8.87
C ILE A 103 36.22 3.00 -7.33
N SER A 104 37.32 3.20 -6.59
CA SER A 104 37.31 3.16 -5.12
C SER A 104 36.37 4.20 -4.51
N TYR A 105 36.25 5.36 -5.15
CA TYR A 105 35.30 6.40 -4.78
C TYR A 105 33.89 6.13 -5.32
N ALA A 106 33.79 5.69 -6.57
CA ALA A 106 32.52 5.48 -7.25
C ALA A 106 31.64 4.40 -6.60
N VAL A 107 32.23 3.35 -6.01
CA VAL A 107 31.49 2.26 -5.34
C VAL A 107 30.47 2.78 -4.33
N TRP A 108 30.83 3.78 -3.53
CA TRP A 108 29.93 4.35 -2.53
C TRP A 108 28.71 4.99 -3.17
N TRP A 109 28.90 5.79 -4.21
CA TRP A 109 27.80 6.44 -4.94
C TRP A 109 26.92 5.45 -5.70
N ILE A 110 27.53 4.44 -6.31
CA ILE A 110 26.79 3.37 -7.01
C ILE A 110 25.91 2.62 -6.02
N ARG A 111 26.48 2.16 -4.89
CA ARG A 111 25.72 1.45 -3.84
C ARG A 111 24.63 2.31 -3.24
N GLN A 112 24.92 3.58 -2.94
CA GLN A 112 23.94 4.49 -2.38
C GLN A 112 22.76 4.69 -3.33
N SER A 113 23.02 4.90 -4.61
CA SER A 113 21.98 5.08 -5.63
C SER A 113 21.10 3.83 -5.77
N ILE A 114 21.72 2.64 -5.83
CA ILE A 114 21.00 1.36 -5.89
C ILE A 114 20.16 1.13 -4.63
N LEU A 115 20.72 1.32 -3.44
CA LEU A 115 20.00 1.12 -2.17
C LEU A 115 18.87 2.12 -2.01
N GLN A 116 19.06 3.37 -2.46
CA GLN A 116 18.00 4.37 -2.46
C GLN A 116 16.86 3.97 -3.39
N ALA A 117 17.17 3.55 -4.63
CA ALA A 117 16.16 3.08 -5.57
C ALA A 117 15.40 1.85 -5.05
N LEU A 118 16.11 0.89 -4.46
CA LEU A 118 15.47 -0.25 -3.80
C LEU A 118 14.53 0.19 -2.69
N ALA A 119 14.93 1.13 -1.83
CA ALA A 119 14.07 1.61 -0.75
C ALA A 119 12.83 2.36 -1.26
N GLU A 120 12.94 3.07 -2.39
CA GLU A 120 11.86 3.91 -2.93
C GLU A 120 10.93 3.18 -3.90
N GLN A 121 11.45 2.24 -4.69
CA GLN A 121 10.75 1.64 -5.85
C GLN A 121 10.48 0.13 -5.72
N SER A 122 11.11 -0.59 -4.77
CA SER A 122 10.94 -2.06 -4.67
C SER A 122 9.56 -2.52 -4.20
N ARG A 123 8.76 -1.61 -3.62
CA ARG A 123 7.45 -1.92 -3.03
C ARG A 123 6.35 -1.14 -3.74
N ILE A 124 5.22 -1.83 -3.97
CA ILE A 124 4.01 -1.23 -4.56
C ILE A 124 3.52 -0.05 -3.69
N VAL A 125 3.48 -0.27 -2.37
CA VAL A 125 3.21 0.78 -1.39
C VAL A 125 4.55 1.30 -0.87
N ARG A 126 4.87 2.54 -1.21
CA ARG A 126 6.12 3.20 -0.82
C ARG A 126 6.21 3.37 0.69
N LEU A 127 7.36 3.01 1.25
CA LEU A 127 7.70 3.27 2.65
C LEU A 127 8.74 4.38 2.76
N PRO A 128 8.65 5.25 3.79
CA PRO A 128 9.71 6.20 4.07
C PRO A 128 11.04 5.52 4.43
N LEU A 129 12.17 6.17 4.10
CA LEU A 129 13.52 5.61 4.27
C LEU A 129 13.84 5.21 5.72
N ASN A 130 13.36 5.97 6.71
CA ASN A 130 13.56 5.66 8.12
C ASN A 130 12.91 4.31 8.49
N ARG A 131 11.69 4.03 7.99
CA ARG A 131 10.98 2.77 8.23
C ARG A 131 11.65 1.59 7.54
N VAL A 132 12.14 1.77 6.31
CA VAL A 132 12.92 0.73 5.61
C VAL A 132 14.22 0.41 6.36
N GLY A 133 14.89 1.45 6.88
CA GLY A 133 16.09 1.30 7.72
C GLY A 133 15.82 0.48 8.98
N SER A 134 14.74 0.79 9.71
CA SER A 134 14.33 0.02 10.90
C SER A 134 14.00 -1.43 10.56
N LEU A 135 13.28 -1.67 9.46
CA LEU A 135 12.95 -3.02 8.99
C LEU A 135 14.22 -3.84 8.69
N ASN A 136 15.19 -3.25 7.99
CA ASN A 136 16.47 -3.92 7.71
C ASN A 136 17.28 -4.21 8.98
N LYS A 137 17.24 -3.32 9.98
CA LYS A 137 17.88 -3.56 11.29
C LYS A 137 17.20 -4.72 12.01
N ILE A 138 15.87 -4.71 12.08
CA ILE A 138 15.06 -5.77 12.69
C ILE A 138 15.31 -7.11 12.00
N SER A 139 15.32 -7.16 10.67
CA SER A 139 15.58 -8.41 9.92
C SER A 139 16.99 -8.97 10.17
N LYS A 140 18.00 -8.10 10.29
CA LYS A 140 19.38 -8.51 10.63
C LYS A 140 19.48 -9.04 12.05
N THR A 141 18.89 -8.34 13.03
CA THR A 141 18.90 -8.81 14.43
C THR A 141 18.05 -10.06 14.61
N PHE A 142 16.92 -10.15 13.91
CA PHE A 142 16.10 -11.36 13.86
C PHE A 142 16.92 -12.57 13.44
N SER A 143 17.59 -12.48 12.28
CA SER A 143 18.44 -13.57 11.77
C SER A 143 19.59 -13.92 12.71
N ALA A 144 20.20 -12.92 13.36
CA ALA A 144 21.31 -13.12 14.29
C ALA A 144 20.86 -13.78 15.61
N LEU A 145 19.70 -13.40 16.15
CA LEU A 145 19.13 -14.00 17.35
C LEU A 145 18.59 -15.40 17.07
N GLU A 146 17.96 -15.59 15.92
CA GLU A 146 17.49 -16.90 15.45
C GLU A 146 18.65 -17.88 15.33
N GLN A 147 19.76 -17.47 14.72
CA GLN A 147 20.97 -18.29 14.64
C GLN A 147 21.58 -18.60 16.01
N LYS A 148 21.55 -17.64 16.95
CA LYS A 148 22.16 -17.78 18.27
C LYS A 148 21.35 -18.69 19.21
N PHE A 149 20.03 -18.57 19.16
CA PHE A 149 19.11 -19.26 20.07
C PHE A 149 18.39 -20.45 19.44
N GLU A 150 18.60 -20.69 18.14
CA GLU A 150 17.99 -21.78 17.36
C GLU A 150 16.45 -21.78 17.43
N ARG A 151 15.86 -20.59 17.56
CA ARG A 151 14.40 -20.36 17.60
C ARG A 151 14.06 -18.96 17.12
N GLU A 152 12.81 -18.76 16.72
CA GLU A 152 12.31 -17.42 16.41
C GLU A 152 12.39 -16.52 17.67
N PRO A 153 12.98 -15.31 17.55
CA PRO A 153 13.07 -14.36 18.65
C PRO A 153 11.72 -13.67 18.92
N SER A 154 11.45 -13.39 20.19
CA SER A 154 10.28 -12.60 20.59
C SER A 154 10.44 -11.13 20.19
N PRO A 155 9.34 -10.40 19.89
CA PRO A 155 9.39 -8.94 19.71
C PRO A 155 10.05 -8.19 20.88
N ASP A 156 9.91 -8.69 22.11
CA ASP A 156 10.54 -8.09 23.30
C ASP A 156 12.07 -8.25 23.28
N GLU A 157 12.57 -9.41 22.85
CA GLU A 157 14.01 -9.68 22.74
C GLU A 157 14.65 -8.81 21.65
N LEU A 158 13.93 -8.61 20.54
CA LEU A 158 14.35 -7.70 19.48
C LEU A 158 14.37 -6.25 19.95
N ALA A 159 13.37 -5.85 20.72
CA ALA A 159 13.26 -4.51 21.29
C ALA A 159 14.41 -4.20 22.25
N GLU A 160 14.79 -5.16 23.10
CA GLU A 160 15.92 -5.03 24.03
C GLU A 160 17.25 -4.85 23.29
N VAL A 161 17.51 -5.68 22.27
CA VAL A 161 18.76 -5.61 21.49
C VAL A 161 18.85 -4.36 20.61
N LEU A 162 17.72 -3.89 20.09
CA LEU A 162 17.66 -2.72 19.22
C LEU A 162 17.46 -1.40 19.97
N GLU A 163 17.30 -1.44 21.30
CA GLU A 163 16.99 -0.29 22.17
C GLU A 163 15.74 0.49 21.71
N VAL A 164 14.70 -0.23 21.30
CA VAL A 164 13.40 0.33 20.86
C VAL A 164 12.26 -0.26 21.68
N THR A 165 11.03 0.24 21.48
CA THR A 165 9.85 -0.33 22.16
C THR A 165 9.34 -1.58 21.46
N ALA A 166 8.82 -2.56 22.21
CA ALA A 166 8.21 -3.76 21.65
C ALA A 166 7.07 -3.44 20.68
N ASN A 167 6.25 -2.43 20.99
CA ASN A 167 5.19 -1.95 20.10
C ASN A 167 5.73 -1.49 18.74
N GLU A 168 6.85 -0.75 18.73
CA GLU A 168 7.47 -0.29 17.48
C GLU A 168 7.99 -1.46 16.63
N VAL A 169 8.52 -2.51 17.26
CA VAL A 169 8.93 -3.75 16.57
C VAL A 169 7.72 -4.43 15.95
N VAL A 170 6.64 -4.61 16.71
CA VAL A 170 5.39 -5.24 16.24
C VAL A 170 4.80 -4.47 15.06
N ASP A 171 4.70 -3.14 15.17
CA ASP A 171 4.17 -2.30 14.10
C ASP A 171 5.04 -2.36 12.84
N THR A 172 6.37 -2.37 13.01
CA THR A 172 7.29 -2.48 11.87
C THR A 172 7.22 -3.87 11.21
N MET A 173 7.04 -4.94 11.99
CA MET A 173 6.84 -6.29 11.44
C MET A 173 5.53 -6.41 10.67
N LYS A 174 4.43 -5.81 11.15
CA LYS A 174 3.15 -5.77 10.41
C LYS A 174 3.30 -5.13 9.03
N ILE A 175 4.10 -4.07 8.94
CA ILE A 175 4.38 -3.36 7.67
C ILE A 175 5.30 -4.18 6.75
N SER A 176 6.04 -5.16 7.27
CA SER A 176 7.00 -5.95 6.49
C SER A 176 6.35 -6.84 5.43
N GLY A 177 5.07 -7.20 5.61
CA GLY A 177 4.30 -8.04 4.70
C GLY A 177 4.48 -7.64 3.22
N ARG A 178 4.69 -8.64 2.36
CA ARG A 178 4.72 -8.42 0.91
C ARG A 178 3.30 -8.52 0.35
N HIS A 179 3.02 -7.70 -0.64
CA HIS A 179 1.76 -7.73 -1.37
C HIS A 179 1.62 -9.07 -2.10
N VAL A 180 0.41 -9.62 -2.10
CA VAL A 180 0.05 -10.83 -2.83
C VAL A 180 -0.84 -10.42 -4.00
N SER A 181 -0.70 -11.09 -5.14
CA SER A 181 -1.53 -10.83 -6.31
C SER A 181 -2.93 -11.43 -6.09
N MET A 182 -3.95 -10.65 -6.42
CA MET A 182 -5.36 -11.06 -6.34
C MET A 182 -5.72 -12.04 -7.47
N ASP A 183 -5.06 -11.89 -8.63
CA ASP A 183 -5.27 -12.71 -9.83
C ASP A 183 -4.46 -14.01 -9.80
N ALA A 184 -3.46 -14.12 -8.91
CA ALA A 184 -2.63 -15.31 -8.83
C ALA A 184 -3.48 -16.50 -8.35
N PRO A 185 -3.46 -17.63 -9.06
CA PRO A 185 -4.19 -18.81 -8.63
C PRO A 185 -3.58 -19.36 -7.34
N PHE A 186 -4.41 -19.94 -6.48
CA PHE A 186 -3.94 -20.54 -5.23
C PHE A 186 -3.01 -21.73 -5.47
N VAL A 187 -3.32 -22.54 -6.49
CA VAL A 187 -2.56 -23.73 -6.88
C VAL A 187 -2.29 -23.70 -8.39
N GLN A 188 -1.08 -24.11 -8.79
CA GLN A 188 -0.72 -24.18 -10.21
C GLN A 188 -1.63 -25.14 -10.97
N GLY A 189 -2.38 -24.63 -11.94
CA GLY A 189 -3.30 -25.40 -12.78
C GLY A 189 -4.77 -25.22 -12.43
N GLU A 190 -5.09 -24.48 -11.38
CA GLU A 190 -6.44 -24.01 -11.08
C GLU A 190 -6.69 -22.63 -11.71
N GLU A 191 -7.95 -22.34 -12.03
CA GLU A 191 -8.37 -21.03 -12.53
C GLU A 191 -8.86 -20.11 -11.40
N ASN A 192 -9.13 -20.66 -10.21
CA ASN A 192 -9.64 -19.90 -9.08
C ASN A 192 -8.57 -19.00 -8.47
N SER A 193 -8.93 -17.75 -8.23
CA SER A 193 -8.10 -16.67 -7.73
C SER A 193 -8.69 -16.05 -6.46
N LEU A 194 -7.98 -15.10 -5.85
CA LEU A 194 -8.49 -14.40 -4.66
C LEU A 194 -9.75 -13.58 -4.99
N LEU A 195 -9.87 -13.10 -6.23
CA LEU A 195 -11.05 -12.36 -6.71
C LEU A 195 -12.33 -13.20 -6.69
N ASP A 196 -12.24 -14.51 -6.86
CA ASP A 196 -13.39 -15.40 -6.87
C ASP A 196 -13.91 -15.72 -5.46
N VAL A 197 -13.12 -15.41 -4.42
CA VAL A 197 -13.40 -15.76 -3.02
C VAL A 197 -13.73 -14.53 -2.19
N LEU A 198 -13.18 -13.36 -2.55
CA LEU A 198 -13.39 -12.16 -1.78
C LEU A 198 -14.80 -11.62 -1.95
N GLU A 199 -15.48 -11.48 -0.82
CA GLU A 199 -16.79 -10.87 -0.74
C GLU A 199 -16.69 -9.37 -1.01
N ASN A 200 -17.69 -8.84 -1.72
CA ASN A 200 -17.82 -7.42 -1.95
C ASN A 200 -18.73 -6.81 -0.89
N ASP A 201 -18.13 -6.34 0.21
CA ASP A 201 -18.86 -5.67 1.31
C ASP A 201 -19.59 -4.38 0.87
N GLY A 202 -19.30 -3.86 -0.33
CA GLY A 202 -19.96 -2.69 -0.90
C GLY A 202 -21.26 -2.99 -1.66
N GLU A 203 -21.57 -4.26 -1.92
CA GLU A 203 -22.85 -4.66 -2.52
C GLU A 203 -23.92 -4.79 -1.44
N GLU A 204 -25.01 -4.04 -1.60
CA GLU A 204 -26.19 -4.19 -0.74
C GLU A 204 -26.84 -5.54 -1.02
N SER A 205 -27.16 -6.29 0.03
CA SER A 205 -27.91 -7.54 -0.12
C SER A 205 -29.29 -7.26 -0.70
N PRO A 206 -29.77 -8.05 -1.68
CA PRO A 206 -31.13 -7.88 -2.20
C PRO A 206 -32.21 -8.06 -1.12
N ASP A 207 -31.88 -8.82 -0.07
CA ASP A 207 -32.78 -9.02 1.07
C ASP A 207 -32.89 -7.75 1.93
N ASP A 208 -31.84 -6.93 2.03
CA ASP A 208 -31.84 -5.72 2.86
C ASP A 208 -32.82 -4.67 2.32
N GLU A 209 -32.88 -4.49 0.99
CA GLU A 209 -33.84 -3.58 0.36
C GLU A 209 -35.29 -4.06 0.59
N LEU A 210 -35.53 -5.37 0.41
CA LEU A 210 -36.85 -5.96 0.65
C LEU A 210 -37.27 -5.88 2.12
N MET A 211 -36.33 -6.12 3.05
CA MET A 211 -36.57 -6.01 4.48
C MET A 211 -36.86 -4.55 4.88
N ASN A 212 -36.14 -3.59 4.31
CA ASN A 212 -36.39 -2.16 4.53
C ASN A 212 -37.76 -1.71 4.01
N ASP A 213 -38.16 -2.15 2.81
CA ASP A 213 -39.49 -1.82 2.27
C ASP A 213 -40.62 -2.51 3.07
N SER A 214 -40.39 -3.76 3.49
CA SER A 214 -41.29 -4.50 4.37
C SER A 214 -41.45 -3.81 5.73
N LEU A 215 -40.34 -3.38 6.35
CA LEU A 215 -40.33 -2.60 7.58
C LEU A 215 -41.08 -1.28 7.40
N ARG A 216 -40.85 -0.55 6.30
CA ARG A 216 -41.55 0.70 6.00
C ARG A 216 -43.07 0.50 5.95
N ARG A 217 -43.52 -0.56 5.29
CA ARG A 217 -44.96 -0.91 5.20
C ARG A 217 -45.55 -1.28 6.56
N GLU A 218 -44.83 -2.03 7.39
CA GLU A 218 -45.29 -2.39 8.74
C GLU A 218 -45.31 -1.18 9.68
N VAL A 219 -44.33 -0.28 9.59
CA VAL A 219 -44.33 1.00 10.31
C VAL A 219 -45.53 1.84 9.89
N GLN A 220 -45.82 1.93 8.59
CA GLN A 220 -46.99 2.66 8.09
C GLN A 220 -48.31 2.04 8.59
N ARG A 221 -48.41 0.70 8.62
CA ARG A 221 -49.56 0.00 9.22
C ARG A 221 -49.68 0.24 10.73
N ALA A 222 -48.58 0.31 11.47
CA ALA A 222 -48.61 0.63 12.88
C ALA A 222 -49.08 2.08 13.12
N LEU A 223 -48.60 3.03 12.31
CA LEU A 223 -48.99 4.43 12.36
C LEU A 223 -50.47 4.65 12.02
N SER A 224 -51.04 3.90 11.07
CA SER A 224 -52.46 4.03 10.71
C SER A 224 -53.43 3.62 11.83
N THR A 225 -52.95 2.89 12.84
CA THR A 225 -53.75 2.55 14.04
C THR A 225 -53.80 3.67 15.10
N LEU A 226 -53.02 4.73 14.92
CA LEU A 226 -53.05 5.94 15.74
C LEU A 226 -54.08 6.93 15.19
N THR A 227 -54.39 7.96 15.97
CA THR A 227 -55.17 9.09 15.43
C THR A 227 -54.30 9.86 14.44
N GLN A 228 -54.92 10.54 13.47
CA GLN A 228 -54.19 11.26 12.42
C GLN A 228 -53.17 12.26 13.00
N ARG A 229 -53.57 13.02 14.03
CA ARG A 229 -52.69 13.92 14.78
C ARG A 229 -51.52 13.22 15.49
N GLU A 230 -51.73 12.01 16.02
CA GLU A 230 -50.67 11.24 16.69
C GLU A 230 -49.69 10.66 15.66
N ALA A 231 -50.18 10.20 14.51
CA ALA A 231 -49.35 9.70 13.41
C ALA A 231 -48.50 10.81 12.79
N ASP A 232 -49.09 11.97 12.49
CA ASP A 232 -48.37 13.09 11.86
C ASP A 232 -47.25 13.64 12.76
N VAL A 233 -47.50 13.76 14.07
CA VAL A 233 -46.48 14.19 15.04
C VAL A 233 -45.31 13.21 15.12
N ILE A 234 -45.57 11.88 15.04
CA ILE A 234 -44.50 10.88 15.03
C ILE A 234 -43.73 10.89 13.71
N THR A 235 -44.42 10.97 12.57
CA THR A 235 -43.80 11.03 11.23
C THR A 235 -42.84 12.20 11.12
N LEU A 236 -43.27 13.41 11.50
CA LEU A 236 -42.45 14.62 11.44
C LEU A 236 -41.31 14.61 12.45
N TYR A 237 -41.52 14.07 13.66
CA TYR A 237 -40.49 14.03 14.69
C TYR A 237 -39.34 13.09 14.31
N PHE A 238 -39.64 11.92 13.74
CA PHE A 238 -38.62 10.95 13.33
C PHE A 238 -38.18 11.06 11.87
N GLY A 239 -38.79 11.95 11.08
CA GLY A 239 -38.48 12.10 9.65
C GLY A 239 -38.86 10.86 8.83
N LEU A 240 -40.01 10.25 9.11
CA LEU A 240 -40.47 9.07 8.39
C LEU A 240 -40.99 9.46 6.99
N ASN A 241 -40.95 8.52 6.04
CA ASN A 241 -41.40 8.72 4.65
C ASN A 241 -40.59 9.73 3.79
N GLY A 242 -39.33 9.97 4.14
CA GLY A 242 -38.46 10.88 3.40
C GLY A 242 -38.65 12.36 3.77
N GLU A 243 -39.38 12.64 4.84
CA GLU A 243 -39.41 13.96 5.47
C GLU A 243 -38.20 14.15 6.39
N HIS A 244 -37.78 15.40 6.59
CA HIS A 244 -36.72 15.71 7.55
C HIS A 244 -37.27 15.65 8.98
N SER A 245 -36.45 15.18 9.93
CA SER A 245 -36.80 15.21 11.34
C SER A 245 -36.95 16.65 11.83
N MET A 246 -38.11 16.98 12.39
CA MET A 246 -38.42 18.30 12.93
C MET A 246 -38.32 18.33 14.46
N THR A 247 -38.01 19.51 15.00
CA THR A 247 -38.01 19.72 16.46
C THR A 247 -39.43 19.80 17.01
N LEU A 248 -39.59 19.59 18.34
CA LEU A 248 -40.90 19.71 18.99
C LEU A 248 -41.50 21.13 18.89
N GLU A 249 -40.67 22.15 18.72
CA GLU A 249 -41.07 23.54 18.56
C GLU A 249 -41.60 23.78 17.15
N GLU A 250 -40.87 23.35 16.11
CA GLU A 250 -41.31 23.41 14.70
C GLU A 250 -42.63 22.66 14.46
N ILE A 251 -42.78 21.47 15.05
CA ILE A 251 -44.02 20.70 15.00
C ILE A 251 -45.14 21.45 15.74
N GLY A 252 -44.81 22.13 16.85
CA GLY A 252 -45.75 22.95 17.61
C GLY A 252 -46.29 24.12 16.79
N GLU A 253 -45.41 24.84 16.09
CA GLU A 253 -45.78 25.92 15.17
C GLU A 253 -46.68 25.41 14.03
N LYS A 254 -46.32 24.27 13.42
CA LYS A 254 -47.09 23.68 12.31
C LYS A 254 -48.52 23.27 12.70
N PHE A 255 -48.73 22.82 13.93
CA PHE A 255 -50.04 22.38 14.43
C PHE A 255 -50.76 23.40 15.32
N ASN A 256 -50.21 24.61 15.49
CA ASN A 256 -50.70 25.62 16.45
C ASN A 256 -50.85 25.05 17.87
N LEU A 257 -49.82 24.35 18.35
CA LEU A 257 -49.74 23.73 19.67
C LEU A 257 -48.49 24.20 20.42
N THR A 258 -48.56 24.19 21.75
CA THR A 258 -47.36 24.40 22.56
C THR A 258 -46.41 23.20 22.43
N ARG A 259 -45.10 23.45 22.54
CA ARG A 259 -44.06 22.41 22.59
C ARG A 259 -44.41 21.28 23.56
N GLU A 260 -44.88 21.63 24.76
CA GLU A 260 -45.25 20.65 25.79
C GLU A 260 -46.45 19.81 25.37
N ARG A 261 -47.40 20.38 24.62
CA ARG A 261 -48.53 19.64 24.09
C ARG A 261 -48.10 18.64 23.01
N VAL A 262 -47.17 19.01 22.12
CA VAL A 262 -46.58 18.09 21.13
C VAL A 262 -45.84 16.94 21.83
N ARG A 263 -45.07 17.23 22.88
CA ARG A 263 -44.39 16.21 23.70
C ARG A 263 -45.39 15.20 24.28
N GLN A 264 -46.50 15.67 24.85
CA GLN A 264 -47.55 14.82 25.41
C GLN A 264 -48.19 13.92 24.34
N ILE A 265 -48.47 14.47 23.15
CA ILE A 265 -49.02 13.71 22.02
C ILE A 265 -48.04 12.62 21.58
N LYS A 266 -46.74 12.95 21.46
CA LYS A 266 -45.67 12.00 21.14
C LYS A 266 -45.61 10.85 22.14
N GLU A 267 -45.53 11.16 23.44
CA GLU A 267 -45.43 10.13 24.48
C GLU A 267 -46.67 9.22 24.53
N LYS A 268 -47.85 9.81 24.35
CA LYS A 268 -49.11 9.05 24.27
C LYS A 268 -49.13 8.13 23.06
N ALA A 269 -48.69 8.61 21.91
CA ALA A 269 -48.62 7.83 20.67
C ALA A 269 -47.59 6.69 20.79
N ILE A 270 -46.39 6.94 21.34
CA ILE A 270 -45.39 5.90 21.63
C ILE A 270 -45.94 4.86 22.62
N ARG A 271 -46.60 5.29 23.70
CA ARG A 271 -47.22 4.36 24.67
C ARG A 271 -48.27 3.47 24.01
N ARG A 272 -49.04 4.00 23.04
CA ARG A 272 -50.01 3.23 22.24
C ARG A 272 -49.34 2.26 21.27
N LEU A 273 -48.24 2.65 20.63
CA LEU A 273 -47.45 1.78 19.75
C LEU A 273 -46.75 0.64 20.52
N ARG A 274 -46.39 0.85 21.79
CA ARG A 274 -45.81 -0.18 22.67
C ARG A 274 -46.77 -1.32 23.02
N HIS A 275 -48.06 -1.22 22.70
CA HIS A 275 -49.02 -2.28 22.99
C HIS A 275 -48.66 -3.58 22.24
N THR A 276 -48.85 -4.74 22.87
CA THR A 276 -48.41 -6.06 22.36
C THR A 276 -48.95 -6.39 20.97
N SER A 277 -50.18 -5.97 20.66
CA SER A 277 -50.79 -6.19 19.33
C SER A 277 -50.08 -5.47 18.19
N ARG A 278 -49.42 -4.33 18.45
CA ARG A 278 -48.75 -3.49 17.44
C ARG A 278 -47.25 -3.72 17.40
N SER A 279 -46.64 -3.95 18.56
CA SER A 279 -45.21 -4.25 18.66
C SER A 279 -44.84 -5.63 18.12
N LYS A 280 -45.74 -6.62 18.15
CA LYS A 280 -45.44 -7.99 17.69
C LYS A 280 -45.03 -8.06 16.21
N ALA A 281 -45.62 -7.24 15.34
CA ALA A 281 -45.32 -7.22 13.91
C ALA A 281 -43.96 -6.54 13.60
N LEU A 282 -43.52 -5.61 14.46
CA LEU A 282 -42.25 -4.87 14.29
C LEU A 282 -41.05 -5.55 14.97
N LYS A 283 -41.30 -6.48 15.90
CA LYS A 283 -40.25 -7.24 16.60
C LYS A 283 -39.28 -8.02 15.70
N PRO A 284 -39.71 -8.65 14.60
CA PRO A 284 -38.80 -9.39 13.72
C PRO A 284 -37.74 -8.54 13.03
N TYR A 285 -37.90 -7.22 12.99
CA TYR A 285 -36.95 -6.28 12.37
C TYR A 285 -35.94 -5.68 13.36
N LEU A 286 -36.02 -6.06 14.64
CA LEU A 286 -34.91 -5.88 15.58
C LEU A 286 -33.94 -7.01 15.27
N GLY A 287 -32.88 -6.70 14.52
CA GLY A 287 -31.86 -7.65 14.07
C GLY A 287 -31.40 -8.64 15.12
#